data_AF-A0A127T4Q4-F1
#
_entry.id   AF-A0A127T4Q4-F1
#
_cell.length_a   1.000
_cell.length_b   1.000
_cell.length_c   1.000
_cell.angle_alpha   90.00
_cell.angle_beta   90.00
_cell.angle_gamma   90.00
#
_symmetry.space_group_name_H-M   'P 1'
#
loop_
_entity.id
_entity.type
_entity.pdbx_description
1 polymer ?
#
loop_
_entity_poly.entity_id
_entity_poly.type
_entity_poly.pdbx_seq_one_letter_code
_entity_poly.pdbx_strand_id
1 'polypeptide(L)' 'MNTMNRRQFLAVSAAASSMGLMAGCLAPKARRVSPNGKIAHACIGVGGMGYNDLTNYKSHARTEIVAICDVDKNH' A
#
# COMPACT_ATOMS: atom_id res chain seq x y z
N MET A 1 -2.88 -29.05 -41.40
CA MET A 1 -2.94 -28.89 -39.93
C MET A 1 -1.64 -29.36 -39.33
N ASN A 2 -0.83 -28.47 -38.74
CA ASN A 2 0.36 -28.89 -38.00
C ASN A 2 -0.08 -29.56 -36.70
N THR A 3 0.12 -30.87 -36.60
CA THR A 3 -0.16 -31.65 -35.40
C THR A 3 0.93 -31.40 -34.37
N MET A 4 0.54 -30.91 -33.21
CA MET A 4 1.46 -30.66 -32.10
C MET A 4 1.95 -32.00 -31.54
N ASN A 5 3.26 -32.21 -31.47
CA ASN A 5 3.81 -33.44 -30.89
C ASN A 5 4.01 -33.29 -29.36
N ARG A 6 4.15 -34.42 -28.65
CA ARG A 6 4.29 -34.46 -27.17
C ARG A 6 5.42 -33.57 -26.66
N ARG A 7 6.56 -33.49 -27.37
CA ARG A 7 7.69 -32.65 -26.97
C ARG A 7 7.35 -31.17 -27.06
N GLN A 8 6.65 -30.76 -28.12
CA GLN A 8 6.18 -29.38 -28.29
C GLN A 8 5.16 -28.99 -27.21
N PHE A 9 4.21 -29.88 -26.90
CA PHE A 9 3.24 -29.64 -25.83
C PHE A 9 3.90 -29.42 -24.46
N LEU A 10 4.87 -30.27 -24.11
CA LEU A 10 5.61 -30.15 -22.85
C LEU A 10 6.45 -28.85 -22.80
N ALA A 11 7.11 -28.48 -23.90
CA ALA A 11 7.89 -27.25 -23.98
C ALA A 11 7.03 -26.00 -23.80
N VAL A 12 5.87 -25.94 -24.48
CA VAL A 12 4.93 -24.82 -24.36
C VAL A 12 4.34 -24.74 -22.96
N SER A 13 3.97 -25.89 -22.37
CA SER A 13 3.39 -25.94 -21.02
C SER A 13 4.39 -25.48 -19.95
N ALA A 14 5.66 -25.87 -20.07
CA ALA A 14 6.73 -25.44 -19.16
C ALA A 14 7.04 -23.94 -19.29
N ALA A 15 7.03 -23.39 -20.52
CA ALA A 15 7.21 -21.97 -20.74
C ALA A 15 6.04 -21.15 -20.15
N ALA A 16 4.80 -21.59 -20.36
CA ALA A 16 3.61 -20.91 -19.84
C ALA A 16 3.55 -20.91 -18.30
N SER A 17 3.92 -22.03 -17.65
CA SER A 17 3.91 -22.13 -16.18
C SER A 17 4.99 -21.27 -15.52
N SER A 18 6.10 -20.99 -16.20
CA SER A 18 7.16 -20.11 -15.70
C SER A 18 6.70 -18.66 -15.49
N MET A 19 5.69 -18.19 -16.24
CA MET A 19 5.15 -16.84 -16.09
C MET A 19 4.41 -16.66 -14.75
N GLY A 20 3.77 -17.70 -14.23
CA GLY A 20 3.09 -17.67 -12.93
C GLY A 20 4.06 -17.57 -11.75
N LEU A 21 5.25 -18.16 -11.88
CA LEU A 21 6.27 -18.14 -10.83
C LEU A 21 6.90 -16.74 -10.67
N MET A 22 6.91 -15.93 -11.73
CA MET A 22 7.48 -14.57 -11.72
C MET A 22 6.46 -13.47 -11.42
N ALA A 23 5.18 -13.82 -11.25
CA ALA A 23 4.13 -12.86 -10.92
C ALA A 23 4.43 -12.09 -9.62
N GLY A 24 5.04 -12.74 -8.62
CA GLY A 24 5.47 -12.10 -7.37
C GLY A 24 6.77 -11.29 -7.47
N CYS A 25 7.59 -11.52 -8.50
CA CYS A 25 8.86 -10.82 -8.72
C CYS A 25 8.68 -9.48 -9.44
N LEU A 26 7.63 -9.36 -10.26
CA LEU A 26 7.28 -8.15 -11.01
C LEU A 26 6.25 -7.28 -10.27
N ALA A 27 5.65 -7.78 -9.20
CA ALA A 27 4.79 -6.99 -8.35
C ALA A 27 5.58 -5.80 -7.76
N PRO A 28 5.00 -4.58 -7.72
CA PRO A 28 5.60 -3.47 -7.00
C PRO A 28 5.89 -3.94 -5.57
N LYS A 29 7.14 -3.83 -5.13
CA LYS A 29 7.48 -4.14 -3.74
C LYS A 29 6.60 -3.26 -2.85
N ALA A 30 5.78 -3.90 -2.01
CA ALA A 30 5.00 -3.18 -1.02
C ALA A 30 5.93 -2.28 -0.21
N ARG A 31 5.50 -1.03 0.02
CA ARG A 31 6.25 -0.08 0.84
C ARG A 31 6.46 -0.71 2.21
N ARG A 32 7.71 -1.04 2.54
CA ARG A 32 8.05 -1.56 3.86
C ARG A 32 7.89 -0.43 4.87
N VAL A 33 6.89 -0.54 5.74
CA VAL A 33 6.74 0.35 6.89
C VAL A 33 7.61 -0.22 8.01
N SER A 34 8.48 0.59 8.58
CA SER A 34 9.30 0.17 9.72
C SER A 34 8.39 -0.28 10.86
N PRO A 35 8.66 -1.43 11.51
CA PRO A 35 7.95 -1.84 12.71
C PRO A 35 8.05 -0.83 13.85
N ASN A 36 9.04 0.07 13.82
CA ASN A 36 9.22 1.17 14.77
C ASN A 36 8.88 2.55 14.17
N GLY A 37 8.38 2.59 12.94
CA GLY A 37 7.99 3.83 12.27
C GLY A 37 6.75 4.46 12.90
N LYS A 38 6.68 5.80 12.81
CA LYS A 38 5.48 6.58 13.10
C LYS A 38 4.63 6.75 11.85
N ILE A 39 3.32 6.86 12.04
CA ILE A 39 2.37 7.22 10.99
C ILE A 39 2.36 8.74 10.87
N ALA A 40 2.68 9.26 9.69
CA ALA A 40 2.49 10.67 9.34
C ALA A 40 1.01 10.90 8.99
N HIS A 41 0.31 11.67 9.81
CA HIS A 41 -1.13 11.91 9.69
C HIS A 41 -1.40 13.38 9.39
N ALA A 42 -2.24 13.64 8.39
CA ALA A 42 -2.76 14.97 8.08
C ALA A 42 -4.24 15.03 8.48
N CYS A 43 -4.63 16.07 9.20
CA CYS A 43 -6.01 16.28 9.62
C CYS A 43 -6.65 17.35 8.71
N ILE A 44 -7.79 17.06 8.10
CA ILE A 44 -8.56 18.01 7.28
C ILE A 44 -9.95 18.16 7.89
N GLY A 45 -10.31 19.38 8.28
CA GLY A 45 -11.47 19.64 9.12
C GLY A 45 -11.17 19.27 10.57
N VAL A 46 -10.76 20.24 11.37
CA VAL A 46 -10.36 20.07 12.77
C VAL A 46 -11.26 20.81 13.75
N GLY A 47 -12.41 21.32 13.31
CA GLY A 47 -13.49 21.76 14.20
C GLY A 47 -14.26 20.58 14.83
N GLY A 48 -14.93 20.80 15.97
CA GLY A 48 -15.84 19.85 16.60
C GLY A 48 -15.22 18.46 16.83
N MET A 49 -15.77 17.43 16.19
CA MET A 49 -15.24 16.06 16.28
C MET A 49 -13.83 15.90 15.69
N GLY A 50 -13.49 16.70 14.67
CA GLY A 50 -12.14 16.70 14.09
C GLY A 50 -11.07 17.10 15.10
N TYR A 51 -11.39 18.01 16.03
CA TYR A 51 -10.49 18.39 17.13
C TYR A 51 -10.30 17.24 18.14
N ASN A 52 -11.39 16.52 18.45
CA ASN A 52 -11.34 15.36 19.32
C ASN A 52 -10.45 14.26 18.70
N ASP A 53 -10.64 13.98 17.41
CA ASP A 53 -9.84 13.00 16.68
C ASP A 53 -8.36 13.43 16.59
N LEU A 54 -8.10 14.70 16.28
CA LEU A 54 -6.76 15.29 16.31
C LEU A 54 -6.08 15.08 17.67
N THR A 55 -6.79 15.35 18.77
CA THR A 55 -6.26 15.21 20.13
C THR A 55 -5.97 13.74 20.46
N ASN A 56 -6.88 12.83 20.09
CA ASN A 56 -6.69 11.39 20.27
C ASN A 56 -5.49 10.87 19.47
N TYR A 57 -5.37 11.24 18.19
CA TYR A 57 -4.26 10.83 17.35
C TYR A 57 -2.92 11.39 17.84
N LYS A 58 -2.90 12.66 18.25
CA LYS A 58 -1.71 13.31 18.81
C LYS A 58 -1.23 12.64 20.11
N SER A 59 -2.13 12.06 20.90
CA SER A 59 -1.78 11.36 22.14
C SER A 59 -1.03 10.04 21.92
N HIS A 60 -1.13 9.45 20.73
CA HIS A 60 -0.56 8.15 20.45
C HIS A 60 0.92 8.24 20.07
N ALA A 61 1.80 7.52 20.80
CA ALA A 61 3.26 7.62 20.65
C ALA A 61 3.81 7.30 19.25
N ARG A 62 3.03 6.58 18.43
CA ARG A 62 3.39 6.18 17.07
C ARG A 62 2.71 6.99 15.97
N THR A 63 2.09 8.11 16.32
CA THR A 63 1.45 9.00 15.38
C THR A 63 2.15 10.35 15.41
N GLU A 64 2.32 10.95 14.23
CA GLU A 64 2.89 12.27 14.06
C GLU A 64 1.94 13.08 13.19
N ILE A 65 1.38 14.15 13.74
CA ILE A 65 0.53 15.07 12.98
C ILE A 65 1.44 15.96 12.16
N VAL A 66 1.43 15.81 10.84
CA VAL A 66 2.35 16.51 9.92
C VAL A 66 1.70 17.70 9.22
N ALA A 67 0.36 17.75 9.20
CA ALA A 67 -0.38 18.86 8.62
C ALA A 67 -1.78 18.96 9.22
N ILE A 68 -2.30 20.19 9.25
CA ILE A 68 -3.68 20.51 9.59
C ILE A 68 -4.22 21.44 8.50
N CYS A 69 -5.47 21.25 8.12
CA CYS A 69 -6.20 22.08 7.17
C CYS A 69 -7.62 22.30 7.67
N ASP A 70 -8.08 23.54 7.71
CA ASP A 70 -9.46 23.91 7.99
C ASP A 70 -9.85 25.16 7.19
N VAL A 71 -11.16 25.39 7.04
CA VAL A 71 -11.69 26.59 6.37
C VAL A 71 -11.63 27.80 7.30
N ASP A 72 -11.73 27.58 8.61
CA ASP A 72 -11.50 28.62 9.62
C ASP A 72 -10.02 28.67 9.97
N LYS A 73 -9.41 29.85 9.79
CA LYS A 73 -7.99 30.08 10.09
C LYS A 73 -7.66 29.95 11.59
N ASN A 74 -8.67 30.00 12.46
CA ASN A 74 -8.48 29.89 13.90
C ASN A 74 -8.52 28.45 14.42
N HIS A 75 -8.78 27.47 13.55
CA HIS A 75 -8.61 26.05 13.86
C HIS A 75 -7.20 25.57 13.48
#